data_AF-A0AAU5CUU2-F1
#
_entry.id   AF-A0AAU5CUU2-F1
#
_cell.length_a   1.000
_cell.length_b   1.000
_cell.length_c   1.000
_cell.angle_alpha   90.00
_cell.angle_beta   90.00
_cell.angle_gamma   90.00
#
_symmetry.space_group_name_H-M   'P 1'
#
loop_
_entity.id
_entity.type
_entity.pdbx_description
1 polymer ?
#
loop_
_entity_poly.entity_id
_entity_poly.type
_entity_poly.pdbx_seq_one_letter_code
_entity_poly.pdbx_strand_id
1 'polypeptide(L)'
;MWELYALHRVSDRLLLTIQSAFEEPGSPDSQPLLSERQYLSVFASLGMTWFEDGDAFDPFLHEIVDVEQADDPYAPIEIIEVVRTGLTLGGLLFNRASVRIRAGVEHAQRGVADRSPLYWAFLRRHRPTVDLSQGWGSNSQWRTDFRLDYRTPAGDRLNVAGYRPIDGDADLHPDHPNNLSREERLLTPGERRELLRHRCLLRAPVAAGALFGSPGWERDLMPFDWQLPGPGTDAARQAQEP
;
A
#
# COMPACT_ATOMS: atom_id res chain seq x y z
N MET A 1 -10.28 -13.86 10.07
CA MET A 1 -9.53 -12.75 9.43
C MET A 1 -8.72 -13.25 8.25
N TRP A 2 -8.16 -14.46 8.36
CA TRP A 2 -7.47 -15.18 7.29
C TRP A 2 -8.31 -15.40 6.03
N GLU A 3 -9.63 -15.49 6.16
CA GLU A 3 -10.56 -15.63 5.03
C GLU A 3 -10.55 -14.40 4.12
N LEU A 4 -10.42 -13.19 4.70
CA LEU A 4 -10.29 -11.95 3.93
C LEU A 4 -8.96 -11.91 3.19
N TYR A 5 -7.88 -12.35 3.82
CA TYR A 5 -6.58 -12.45 3.17
C TYR A 5 -6.60 -13.49 2.04
N ALA A 6 -7.19 -14.66 2.27
CA ALA A 6 -7.37 -15.69 1.25
C ALA A 6 -8.17 -15.15 0.05
N LEU A 7 -9.26 -14.42 0.31
CA LEU A 7 -10.06 -13.77 -0.72
C LEU A 7 -9.27 -12.68 -1.46
N HIS A 8 -8.46 -11.89 -0.76
CA HIS A 8 -7.58 -10.88 -1.37
C HIS A 8 -6.52 -11.54 -2.27
N ARG A 9 -5.93 -12.68 -1.89
CA ARG A 9 -5.02 -13.42 -2.79
C ARG A 9 -5.71 -13.89 -4.06
N VAL A 10 -6.93 -14.39 -3.94
CA VAL A 10 -7.74 -14.78 -5.11
C VAL A 10 -8.01 -13.55 -5.98
N SER A 11 -8.39 -12.42 -5.36
CA SER A 11 -8.57 -11.14 -6.06
C SER A 11 -7.32 -10.72 -6.81
N ASP A 12 -6.16 -10.69 -6.17
CA ASP A 12 -4.86 -10.35 -6.79
C ASP A 12 -4.54 -11.25 -7.99
N ARG A 13 -4.92 -12.53 -7.95
CA ARG A 13 -4.73 -13.46 -9.07
C ARG A 13 -5.70 -13.17 -10.23
N LEU A 14 -6.97 -12.89 -9.92
CA LEU A 14 -7.96 -12.50 -10.94
C LEU A 14 -7.60 -11.16 -11.57
N LEU A 15 -7.05 -10.22 -10.79
CA LEU A 15 -6.57 -8.94 -11.30
C LEU A 15 -5.47 -9.12 -12.37
N LEU A 16 -4.63 -10.14 -12.27
CA LEU A 16 -3.65 -10.43 -13.32
C LEU A 16 -4.30 -10.87 -14.63
N THR A 17 -5.45 -11.55 -14.59
CA THR A 17 -6.10 -12.08 -15.79
C THR A 17 -6.94 -11.05 -16.52
N ILE A 18 -7.27 -9.93 -15.88
CA ILE A 18 -7.98 -8.79 -16.48
C ILE A 18 -7.03 -7.69 -16.97
N GLN A 19 -5.77 -7.71 -16.55
CA GLN A 19 -4.74 -6.78 -17.02
C GLN A 19 -4.33 -7.16 -18.44
N SER A 20 -4.60 -6.28 -19.41
CA SER A 20 -3.92 -6.30 -20.70
C SER A 20 -2.42 -6.33 -20.44
N ALA A 21 -1.68 -7.15 -21.19
CA ALA A 21 -0.23 -7.00 -21.23
C ALA A 21 0.04 -5.56 -21.66
N PHE A 22 0.58 -4.71 -20.77
CA PHE A 22 1.18 -3.46 -21.22
C PHE A 22 2.12 -3.81 -22.36
N GLU A 23 1.84 -3.25 -23.52
CA GLU A 23 2.36 -3.64 -24.83
C GLU A 23 3.87 -3.90 -24.78
N GLU A 24 4.27 -5.17 -24.75
CA GLU A 24 5.53 -5.53 -25.41
C GLU A 24 5.20 -5.65 -26.91
N PRO A 25 5.83 -4.84 -27.78
CA PRO A 25 5.60 -4.93 -29.21
C PRO A 25 5.92 -6.35 -29.70
N GLY A 26 4.90 -7.11 -30.10
CA GLY A 26 5.04 -8.46 -30.66
C GLY A 26 4.63 -9.63 -29.74
N SER A 27 4.17 -9.39 -28.51
CA SER A 27 3.54 -10.45 -27.73
C SER A 27 2.15 -10.75 -28.31
N PRO A 28 1.79 -12.03 -28.59
CA PRO A 28 0.47 -12.35 -29.10
C PRO A 28 -0.59 -11.85 -28.11
N ASP A 29 -1.55 -11.08 -28.64
CA ASP A 29 -2.70 -10.51 -27.94
C ASP A 29 -3.35 -11.54 -27.03
N SER A 30 -2.90 -11.58 -25.79
CA SER A 30 -3.47 -12.45 -24.77
C SER A 30 -4.70 -11.72 -24.26
N GLN A 31 -5.82 -11.89 -24.96
CA GLN A 31 -7.10 -11.35 -24.51
C GLN A 31 -7.30 -11.74 -23.03
N PRO A 32 -7.71 -10.79 -22.18
CA PRO A 32 -7.90 -11.07 -20.76
C PRO A 32 -8.94 -12.17 -20.60
N LEU A 33 -8.67 -13.15 -19.73
CA LEU A 33 -9.57 -14.29 -19.49
C LEU A 33 -10.89 -13.88 -18.84
N LEU A 34 -10.92 -12.70 -18.20
CA LEU A 34 -12.07 -12.10 -17.56
C LEU A 34 -12.16 -10.62 -17.95
N SER A 35 -13.36 -10.10 -18.14
CA SER A 35 -13.58 -8.65 -18.19
C SER A 35 -13.61 -8.06 -16.77
N GLU A 36 -13.31 -6.77 -16.65
CA GLU A 36 -13.43 -6.05 -15.37
C GLU A 36 -14.84 -6.16 -14.80
N ARG A 37 -15.89 -6.05 -15.64
CA ARG A 37 -17.28 -6.22 -15.22
C ARG A 37 -17.56 -7.59 -14.60
N GLN A 38 -16.99 -8.67 -15.13
CA GLN A 38 -17.13 -10.01 -14.55
C GLN A 38 -16.41 -10.10 -13.20
N TYR A 39 -15.20 -9.54 -13.11
CA TYR A 39 -14.47 -9.44 -11.85
C TYR A 39 -15.30 -8.71 -10.78
N LEU A 40 -15.83 -7.53 -11.10
CA LEU A 40 -16.66 -6.74 -10.19
C LEU A 40 -17.94 -7.49 -9.79
N SER A 41 -18.58 -8.19 -10.73
CA SER A 41 -19.78 -8.99 -10.45
C SER A 41 -19.53 -10.10 -9.43
N VAL A 42 -18.35 -10.74 -9.46
CA VAL A 42 -17.98 -11.78 -8.47
C VAL A 42 -17.91 -11.15 -7.08
N PHE A 43 -17.19 -10.05 -6.92
CA PHE A 43 -17.02 -9.43 -5.60
C PHE A 43 -18.30 -8.74 -5.09
N ALA A 44 -19.13 -8.19 -5.98
CA ALA A 44 -20.45 -7.69 -5.62
C ALA A 44 -21.37 -8.79 -5.08
N SER A 45 -21.29 -10.01 -5.64
CA SER A 45 -22.05 -11.15 -5.10
C SER A 45 -21.61 -11.58 -3.69
N LEU A 46 -20.40 -11.19 -3.27
CA LEU A 46 -19.86 -11.38 -1.93
C LEU A 46 -20.17 -10.20 -0.98
N GLY A 47 -20.99 -9.25 -1.42
CA GLY A 47 -21.42 -8.08 -0.63
C GLY A 47 -20.48 -6.89 -0.70
N MET A 48 -19.53 -6.86 -1.64
CA MET A 48 -18.66 -5.70 -1.83
C MET A 48 -19.31 -4.63 -2.70
N THR A 49 -18.93 -3.39 -2.46
CA THR A 49 -19.33 -2.23 -3.27
C THR A 49 -18.10 -1.73 -4.02
N TRP A 50 -18.26 -1.44 -5.30
CA TRP A 50 -17.21 -0.81 -6.09
C TRP A 50 -17.31 0.71 -6.06
N PHE A 51 -16.19 1.40 -6.28
CA PHE A 51 -16.15 2.85 -6.39
C PHE A 51 -15.26 3.25 -7.57
N GLU A 52 -15.73 4.21 -8.36
CA GLU A 52 -15.08 4.69 -9.59
C GLU A 52 -14.28 5.99 -9.38
N ASP A 53 -14.02 6.33 -8.11
CA ASP A 53 -13.23 7.48 -7.66
C ASP A 53 -13.95 8.84 -7.78
N GLY A 54 -13.33 9.88 -7.21
CA GLY A 54 -13.68 11.29 -7.40
C GLY A 54 -12.49 12.04 -8.02
N ASP A 55 -12.68 13.29 -8.44
CA ASP A 55 -11.69 14.05 -9.24
C ASP A 55 -10.30 14.25 -8.58
N ALA A 56 -10.13 13.88 -7.30
CA ALA A 56 -8.91 14.10 -6.53
C ALA A 56 -8.25 12.80 -6.06
N PHE A 57 -6.92 12.79 -6.07
CA PHE A 57 -6.14 11.69 -5.52
C PHE A 57 -6.32 11.57 -4.00
N ASP A 58 -6.86 10.43 -3.60
CA ASP A 58 -7.02 9.99 -2.21
C ASP A 58 -6.13 8.76 -1.92
N PRO A 59 -5.12 8.86 -1.04
CA PRO A 59 -4.23 7.75 -0.75
C PRO A 59 -4.89 6.58 -0.01
N PHE A 60 -6.10 6.74 0.55
CA PHE A 60 -6.85 5.63 1.10
C PHE A 60 -7.49 4.80 -0.01
N LEU A 61 -8.08 5.46 -1.01
CA LEU A 61 -8.83 4.82 -2.09
C LEU A 61 -7.95 4.37 -3.26
N HIS A 62 -6.82 5.04 -3.49
CA HIS A 62 -6.04 4.86 -4.71
C HIS A 62 -4.67 4.23 -4.48
N GLU A 63 -4.29 3.36 -5.41
CA GLU A 63 -2.97 2.77 -5.57
C GLU A 63 -2.36 3.28 -6.87
N ILE A 64 -1.19 3.92 -6.78
CA ILE A 64 -0.46 4.43 -7.94
C ILE A 64 0.17 3.25 -8.68
N VAL A 65 -0.15 3.11 -9.98
CA VAL A 65 0.40 2.06 -10.85
C VAL A 65 1.32 2.58 -11.95
N ASP A 66 1.25 3.87 -12.26
CA ASP A 66 2.13 4.56 -13.20
C ASP A 66 2.22 6.04 -12.83
N VAL A 67 3.36 6.66 -13.11
CA VAL A 67 3.59 8.08 -12.89
C VAL A 67 4.10 8.72 -14.16
N GLU A 68 3.34 9.69 -14.65
CA GLU A 68 3.83 10.71 -15.56
C GLU A 68 4.48 11.83 -14.76
N GLN A 69 5.79 12.04 -14.95
CA GLN A 69 6.50 13.08 -14.20
C GLN A 69 6.16 14.45 -14.82
N ALA A 70 5.64 15.37 -14.01
CA ALA A 70 5.46 16.77 -14.39
C ALA A 70 6.79 17.54 -14.38
N ASP A 71 6.88 18.56 -15.22
CA ASP A 71 8.07 19.43 -15.31
C ASP A 71 8.27 20.28 -14.05
N ASP A 72 7.17 20.76 -13.44
CA ASP A 72 7.20 21.47 -12.16
C ASP A 72 7.40 20.46 -11.02
N PRO A 73 8.50 20.54 -10.25
CA PRO A 73 8.76 19.65 -9.11
C PRO A 73 7.65 19.65 -8.05
N TYR A 74 6.88 20.73 -7.96
CA TYR A 74 5.84 20.93 -6.96
C TYR A 74 4.42 20.79 -7.52
N ALA A 75 4.27 20.35 -8.78
CA ALA A 75 2.94 20.09 -9.32
C ALA A 75 2.20 19.04 -8.45
N PRO A 76 0.93 19.29 -8.07
CA PRO A 76 0.17 18.38 -7.23
C PRO A 76 -0.07 17.04 -7.94
N ILE A 77 -0.52 16.04 -7.17
CA ILE A 77 -0.93 14.75 -7.75
C ILE A 77 -2.28 14.91 -8.45
N GLU A 78 -2.30 14.66 -9.75
CA GLU A 78 -3.49 14.63 -10.58
C GLU A 78 -3.73 13.21 -11.10
N ILE A 79 -4.96 12.71 -10.99
CA ILE A 79 -5.34 11.44 -11.63
C ILE A 79 -5.56 11.71 -13.11
N ILE A 80 -4.78 11.03 -13.96
CA ILE A 80 -4.95 11.12 -15.43
C ILE A 80 -5.75 9.94 -15.98
N GLU A 81 -5.78 8.81 -15.27
CA GLU A 81 -6.53 7.62 -15.65
C GLU A 81 -6.84 6.75 -14.43
N VAL A 82 -8.09 6.31 -14.31
CA VAL A 82 -8.48 5.21 -13.43
C VAL A 82 -8.40 3.92 -14.23
N VAL A 83 -7.39 3.10 -13.92
CA VAL A 83 -7.09 1.84 -14.64
C VAL A 83 -7.97 0.70 -14.14
N ARG A 84 -8.35 0.72 -12.86
CA ARG A 84 -9.22 -0.29 -12.25
C ARG A 84 -10.07 0.28 -11.14
N THR A 85 -11.32 -0.15 -11.08
CA THR A 85 -12.25 0.19 -10.00
C THR A 85 -11.84 -0.42 -8.66
N GLY A 86 -11.96 0.35 -7.57
CA GLY A 86 -11.71 -0.12 -6.21
C GLY A 86 -12.89 -0.87 -5.60
N LEU A 87 -12.67 -1.54 -4.46
CA LEU A 87 -13.68 -2.33 -3.75
C LEU A 87 -13.66 -2.07 -2.25
N THR A 88 -14.84 -1.96 -1.64
CA THR A 88 -15.05 -1.93 -0.19
C THR A 88 -16.01 -3.02 0.26
N LEU A 89 -15.90 -3.43 1.53
CA LEU A 89 -16.87 -4.27 2.22
C LEU A 89 -17.41 -3.47 3.42
N GLY A 90 -18.54 -2.78 3.21
CA GLY A 90 -19.00 -1.75 4.15
C GLY A 90 -17.97 -0.63 4.27
N GLY A 91 -17.51 -0.35 5.49
CA GLY A 91 -16.45 0.65 5.72
C GLY A 91 -15.02 0.13 5.50
N LEU A 92 -14.82 -1.18 5.30
CA LEU A 92 -13.50 -1.78 5.10
C LEU A 92 -13.06 -1.59 3.65
N LEU A 93 -11.86 -1.04 3.45
CA LEU A 93 -11.18 -1.05 2.16
C LEU A 93 -10.71 -2.47 1.83
N PHE A 94 -11.22 -3.04 0.75
CA PHE A 94 -10.80 -4.36 0.29
C PHE A 94 -9.71 -4.26 -0.78
N ASN A 95 -9.96 -3.47 -1.82
CA ASN A 95 -8.98 -3.15 -2.85
C ASN A 95 -9.02 -1.66 -3.19
N ARG A 96 -7.83 -1.09 -3.41
CA ARG A 96 -7.71 0.27 -3.93
C ARG A 96 -7.97 0.30 -5.43
N ALA A 97 -8.59 1.38 -5.88
CA ALA A 97 -8.62 1.71 -7.30
C ALA A 97 -7.19 1.94 -7.78
N SER A 98 -6.87 1.42 -8.96
CA SER A 98 -5.53 1.57 -9.54
C SER A 98 -5.52 2.78 -10.45
N VAL A 99 -4.64 3.72 -10.21
CA VAL A 99 -4.60 5.00 -10.95
C VAL A 99 -3.26 5.27 -11.58
N ARG A 100 -3.28 5.89 -12.75
CA ARG A 100 -2.12 6.58 -13.32
C ARG A 100 -2.23 8.04 -12.93
N ILE A 101 -1.11 8.61 -12.52
CA ILE A 101 -1.07 9.99 -12.05
C ILE A 101 -0.08 10.81 -12.85
N ARG A 102 -0.29 12.12 -12.87
CA ARG A 102 0.74 13.12 -13.17
C ARG A 102 1.08 13.86 -11.88
N ALA A 103 2.37 14.05 -11.60
CA ALA A 103 2.80 14.72 -10.37
C ALA A 103 4.20 15.33 -10.51
N GLY A 104 4.49 16.35 -9.69
CA GLY A 104 5.83 16.84 -9.46
C GLY A 104 6.66 15.87 -8.61
N VAL A 105 7.99 15.89 -8.78
CA VAL A 105 8.91 14.93 -8.12
C VAL A 105 8.88 15.03 -6.59
N GLU A 106 8.49 16.17 -6.03
CA GLU A 106 8.34 16.36 -4.59
C GLU A 106 7.05 15.74 -4.03
N HIS A 107 6.12 15.32 -4.89
CA HIS A 107 4.89 14.63 -4.50
C HIS A 107 4.89 13.14 -4.86
N ALA A 108 5.35 12.80 -6.07
CA ALA A 108 5.55 11.42 -6.49
C ALA A 108 6.66 11.34 -7.53
N GLN A 109 7.71 10.59 -7.20
CA GLN A 109 8.85 10.38 -8.07
C GLN A 109 8.60 9.16 -8.96
N ARG A 110 8.62 9.36 -10.28
CA ARG A 110 8.56 8.26 -11.25
C ARG A 110 9.74 7.30 -11.05
N GLY A 111 9.46 6.00 -11.11
CA GLY A 111 10.43 4.95 -10.81
C GLY A 111 10.55 4.66 -9.32
N VAL A 112 9.94 5.45 -8.44
CA VAL A 112 9.82 5.14 -7.01
C VAL A 112 8.36 4.91 -6.64
N ALA A 113 7.46 5.85 -6.88
CA ALA A 113 6.04 5.72 -6.51
C ALA A 113 5.33 4.53 -7.19
N ASP A 114 5.68 4.22 -8.45
CA ASP A 114 5.12 3.13 -9.24
C ASP A 114 5.91 1.81 -9.15
N ARG A 115 7.16 1.83 -8.66
CA ARG A 115 8.06 0.67 -8.63
C ARG A 115 8.50 0.21 -7.24
N SER A 116 8.31 1.03 -6.21
CA SER A 116 8.59 0.63 -4.84
C SER A 116 7.78 -0.62 -4.46
N PRO A 117 8.32 -1.50 -3.61
CA PRO A 117 7.58 -2.64 -3.10
C PRO A 117 6.24 -2.20 -2.52
N LEU A 118 5.16 -2.91 -2.89
CA LEU A 118 3.84 -2.71 -2.32
C LEU A 118 3.67 -3.61 -1.10
N TYR A 119 3.57 -3.01 0.08
CA TYR A 119 3.36 -3.73 1.32
C TYR A 119 1.89 -4.16 1.47
N TRP A 120 1.65 -5.21 2.24
CA TRP A 120 0.35 -5.87 2.46
C TRP A 120 -0.33 -6.37 1.18
N ALA A 121 0.41 -6.51 0.09
CA ALA A 121 -0.10 -7.02 -1.19
C ALA A 121 0.51 -8.38 -1.47
N PHE A 122 -0.29 -9.30 -2.00
CA PHE A 122 0.23 -10.61 -2.39
C PHE A 122 0.87 -10.53 -3.77
N LEU A 123 0.19 -9.93 -4.75
CA LEU A 123 0.66 -9.95 -6.13
C LEU A 123 0.24 -8.71 -6.95
N ARG A 124 1.20 -8.18 -7.71
CA ARG A 124 1.02 -7.17 -8.74
C ARG A 124 1.88 -7.52 -9.95
N ARG A 125 1.45 -7.15 -11.15
CA ARG A 125 2.18 -7.46 -12.39
C ARG A 125 3.46 -6.65 -12.57
N HIS A 126 3.45 -5.37 -12.19
CA HIS A 126 4.47 -4.40 -12.59
C HIS A 126 5.36 -3.89 -11.45
N ARG A 127 5.17 -4.38 -10.24
CA ARG A 127 5.91 -3.96 -9.05
C ARG A 127 6.10 -5.11 -8.06
N PRO A 128 7.24 -5.16 -7.33
CA PRO A 128 7.41 -6.08 -6.23
C PRO A 128 6.31 -5.92 -5.20
N THR A 129 5.94 -7.01 -4.54
CA THR A 129 4.97 -7.03 -3.46
C THR A 129 5.61 -7.64 -2.22
N VAL A 130 5.19 -7.18 -1.05
CA VAL A 130 5.61 -7.69 0.25
C VAL A 130 4.36 -7.95 1.08
N ASP A 131 4.20 -9.19 1.50
CA ASP A 131 3.22 -9.57 2.51
C ASP A 131 3.86 -10.53 3.53
N LEU A 132 3.15 -10.77 4.64
CA LEU A 132 3.61 -11.69 5.69
C LEU A 132 3.58 -13.17 5.28
N SER A 133 3.17 -13.51 4.06
CA SER A 133 3.11 -14.91 3.60
C SER A 133 4.42 -15.39 2.98
N GLN A 134 5.32 -14.47 2.63
CA GLN A 134 6.60 -14.79 2.01
C GLN A 134 7.48 -15.64 2.95
N GLY A 135 8.06 -16.72 2.42
CA GLY A 135 8.89 -17.65 3.21
C GLY A 135 8.11 -18.71 4.00
N TRP A 136 6.78 -18.63 4.07
CA TRP A 136 5.96 -19.66 4.70
C TRP A 136 5.66 -20.83 3.76
N GLY A 137 5.54 -22.04 4.32
CA GLY A 137 5.07 -23.22 3.60
C GLY A 137 3.67 -23.03 3.01
N SER A 138 3.34 -23.78 1.95
CA SER A 138 2.11 -23.60 1.15
C SER A 138 0.80 -23.57 1.96
N ASN A 139 0.72 -24.35 3.04
CA ASN A 139 -0.45 -24.39 3.93
C ASN A 139 -0.47 -23.23 4.94
N SER A 140 0.70 -22.76 5.37
CA SER A 140 0.80 -21.71 6.41
C SER A 140 0.53 -20.31 5.85
N GLN A 141 0.76 -20.10 4.55
CA GLN A 141 0.47 -18.84 3.87
C GLN A 141 -0.99 -18.41 3.98
N TRP A 142 -1.93 -19.36 4.06
CA TRP A 142 -3.35 -19.04 4.19
C TRP A 142 -3.74 -18.44 5.54
N ARG A 143 -2.84 -18.50 6.54
CA ARG A 143 -3.04 -17.91 7.87
C ARG A 143 -2.39 -16.53 8.02
N THR A 144 -1.96 -15.93 6.92
CA THR A 144 -1.50 -14.55 6.93
C THR A 144 -2.68 -13.61 7.21
N ASP A 145 -2.42 -12.59 8.03
CA ASP A 145 -3.43 -11.60 8.39
C ASP A 145 -3.70 -10.62 7.24
N PHE A 146 -4.94 -10.16 7.17
CA PHE A 146 -5.37 -9.15 6.21
C PHE A 146 -5.23 -7.76 6.85
N ARG A 147 -4.69 -6.80 6.10
CA ARG A 147 -4.63 -5.40 6.54
C ARG A 147 -6.03 -4.83 6.64
N LEU A 148 -6.34 -4.21 7.78
CA LEU A 148 -7.66 -3.63 8.04
C LEU A 148 -7.61 -2.10 7.99
N ASP A 149 -8.01 -1.53 6.86
CA ASP A 149 -8.17 -0.08 6.67
C ASP A 149 -9.67 0.26 6.61
N TYR A 150 -10.16 1.12 7.51
CA TYR A 150 -11.57 1.52 7.56
C TYR A 150 -11.75 3.00 7.28
N ARG A 151 -12.72 3.33 6.42
CA ARG A 151 -13.25 4.69 6.30
C ARG A 151 -14.48 4.82 7.19
N THR A 152 -14.45 5.79 8.09
CA THR A 152 -15.53 6.05 9.05
C THR A 152 -15.97 7.51 8.97
N PRO A 153 -17.15 7.87 9.51
CA PRO A 153 -17.56 9.28 9.62
C PRO A 153 -16.57 10.14 10.42
N ALA A 154 -15.76 9.54 11.30
CA ALA A 154 -14.73 10.23 12.07
C ALA A 154 -13.36 10.31 11.36
N GLY A 155 -13.28 9.85 10.11
CA GLY A 155 -12.06 9.77 9.31
C GLY A 155 -11.53 8.36 9.13
N ASP A 156 -10.39 8.27 8.46
CA ASP A 156 -9.76 7.01 8.09
C ASP A 156 -8.98 6.40 9.26
N ARG A 157 -9.11 5.09 9.41
CA ARG A 157 -8.41 4.27 10.39
C ARG A 157 -7.56 3.27 9.64
N LEU A 158 -6.24 3.43 9.69
CA LEU A 158 -5.30 2.61 8.93
C LEU A 158 -4.73 1.49 9.79
N ASN A 159 -4.66 0.30 9.20
CA ASN A 159 -4.09 -0.92 9.77
C ASN A 159 -4.52 -1.17 11.22
N VAL A 160 -5.83 -1.19 11.49
CA VAL A 160 -6.39 -1.19 12.85
C VAL A 160 -6.07 -2.46 13.67
N ALA A 161 -5.55 -3.51 13.03
CA ALA A 161 -5.06 -4.71 13.70
C ALA A 161 -3.59 -4.59 14.14
N GLY A 162 -2.87 -3.57 13.66
CA GLY A 162 -1.51 -3.26 14.09
C GLY A 162 -1.49 -2.81 15.56
N TYR A 163 -0.41 -3.10 16.25
CA TYR A 163 -0.26 -2.86 17.68
C TYR A 163 1.03 -2.12 18.04
N ARG A 164 2.01 -2.04 17.13
CA ARG A 164 3.28 -1.31 17.34
C ARG A 164 3.10 0.18 17.01
N PRO A 165 3.58 1.09 17.86
CA PRO A 165 3.66 2.50 17.52
C PRO A 165 4.53 2.71 16.28
N ILE A 166 4.06 3.47 15.30
CA ILE A 166 4.78 3.72 14.04
C ILE A 166 6.15 4.37 14.20
N ASP A 167 6.34 5.15 15.27
CA ASP A 167 7.61 5.85 15.56
C ASP A 167 8.43 5.18 16.67
N GLY A 168 8.11 3.93 16.99
CA GLY A 168 8.73 3.20 18.08
C GLY A 168 8.24 3.64 19.45
N ASP A 169 8.77 2.96 20.45
CA ASP A 169 8.48 3.22 21.86
C ASP A 169 9.72 3.85 22.50
N ALA A 170 9.54 5.01 23.13
CA ALA A 170 10.61 5.75 23.80
C ALA A 170 11.02 5.09 25.12
N ASP A 171 10.14 4.28 25.71
CA ASP A 171 10.39 3.57 26.96
C ASP A 171 11.15 2.25 26.73
N LEU A 172 11.27 1.81 25.48
CA LEU A 172 12.02 0.61 25.10
C LEU A 172 13.43 0.96 24.65
N HIS A 173 14.39 0.09 24.98
CA HIS A 173 15.74 0.17 24.41
C HIS A 173 15.68 0.19 22.87
N PRO A 174 16.54 0.94 22.16
CA PRO A 174 16.51 1.04 20.70
C PRO A 174 16.64 -0.31 19.96
N ASP A 175 17.34 -1.27 20.56
CA ASP A 175 17.50 -2.63 20.01
C ASP A 175 16.55 -3.66 20.64
N HIS A 176 15.53 -3.21 21.39
CA HIS A 176 14.50 -4.10 21.91
C HIS A 176 13.68 -4.68 20.74
N PRO A 177 13.36 -5.99 20.71
CA PRO A 177 12.69 -6.64 19.58
C PRO A 177 11.30 -6.07 19.24
N ASN A 178 10.63 -5.45 20.22
CA ASN A 178 9.33 -4.79 20.01
C ASN A 178 9.46 -3.31 19.58
N ASN A 179 10.66 -2.72 19.61
CA ASN A 179 10.92 -1.36 19.11
C ASN A 179 11.24 -1.40 17.60
N LEU A 180 11.55 -0.26 16.99
CA LEU A 180 11.88 -0.19 15.56
C LEU A 180 13.13 -1.02 15.21
N SER A 181 13.03 -1.83 14.16
CA SER A 181 14.17 -2.54 13.59
C SER A 181 15.24 -1.57 13.08
N ARG A 182 16.42 -2.10 12.73
CA ARG A 182 17.49 -1.29 12.16
C ARG A 182 17.05 -0.62 10.85
N GLU A 183 16.36 -1.35 9.99
CA GLU A 183 15.87 -0.91 8.69
C GLU A 183 14.71 0.08 8.87
N GLU A 184 13.79 -0.16 9.81
CA GLU A 184 12.69 0.76 10.12
C GLU A 184 13.22 2.11 10.67
N ARG A 185 14.38 2.11 11.35
CA ARG A 185 15.07 3.32 11.83
C ARG A 185 15.76 4.11 10.71
N LEU A 186 16.02 3.52 9.55
CA LEU A 186 16.55 4.24 8.39
C LEU A 186 15.47 5.09 7.70
N LEU A 187 14.20 4.84 7.98
CA LEU A 187 13.11 5.70 7.55
C LEU A 187 12.88 6.84 8.56
N THR A 188 12.64 8.03 8.04
CA THR A 188 12.14 9.16 8.82
C THR A 188 10.70 8.89 9.28
N PRO A 189 10.21 9.58 10.33
CA PRO A 189 8.79 9.53 10.71
C PRO A 189 7.82 9.86 9.57
N GLY A 190 8.20 10.75 8.65
CA GLY A 190 7.41 11.10 7.48
C GLY A 190 7.28 9.93 6.50
N GLU A 191 8.41 9.30 6.17
CA GLU A 191 8.46 8.15 5.26
C GLU A 191 7.73 6.93 5.82
N ARG A 192 7.78 6.69 7.15
CA ARG A 192 6.98 5.61 7.76
C ARG A 192 5.48 5.85 7.61
N ARG A 193 5.03 7.09 7.84
CA ARG A 193 3.61 7.47 7.65
C ARG A 193 3.21 7.41 6.18
N GLU A 194 4.08 7.82 5.27
CA GLU A 194 3.89 7.67 3.82
C GLU A 194 3.72 6.20 3.46
N LEU A 195 4.62 5.33 3.91
CA LEU A 195 4.54 3.89 3.68
C LEU A 195 3.27 3.28 4.27
N LEU A 196 2.85 3.69 5.47
CA LEU A 196 1.59 3.23 6.05
C LEU A 196 0.37 3.69 5.23
N ARG A 197 0.37 4.92 4.71
CA ARG A 197 -0.75 5.50 3.95
C ARG A 197 -0.83 4.98 2.53
N HIS A 198 0.28 5.01 1.80
CA HIS A 198 0.35 4.66 0.38
C HIS A 198 0.68 3.18 0.16
N ARG A 199 1.04 2.45 1.23
CA ARG A 199 1.55 1.07 1.19
C ARG A 199 2.87 0.93 0.45
N CYS A 200 3.52 2.04 0.13
CA CYS A 200 4.83 2.13 -0.51
C CYS A 200 5.39 3.53 -0.34
N LEU A 201 6.64 3.72 -0.75
CA LEU A 201 7.28 5.02 -0.82
C LEU A 201 6.89 5.72 -2.13
N LEU A 202 6.63 7.02 -2.06
CA LEU A 202 6.39 7.87 -3.24
C LEU A 202 7.68 8.51 -3.74
N ARG A 203 8.69 8.63 -2.89
CA ARG A 203 10.00 9.22 -3.20
C ARG A 203 11.12 8.38 -2.62
N ALA A 204 12.32 8.54 -3.18
CA ALA A 204 13.49 7.87 -2.63
C ALA A 204 13.67 8.29 -1.16
N PRO A 205 13.84 7.34 -0.23
CA PRO A 205 14.00 7.69 1.18
C PRO A 205 15.33 8.41 1.39
N VAL A 206 15.41 9.27 2.41
CA VAL A 206 16.62 10.05 2.73
C VAL A 206 17.84 9.13 2.91
N ALA A 207 17.64 7.97 3.54
CA ALA A 207 18.68 6.97 3.74
C ALA A 207 18.76 5.91 2.63
N ALA A 208 18.31 6.21 1.40
CA ALA A 208 18.28 5.28 0.26
C ALA A 208 19.59 4.49 0.08
N GLY A 209 20.74 5.16 0.14
CA GLY A 209 22.05 4.49 0.01
C GLY A 209 22.30 3.43 1.09
N ALA A 210 21.84 3.66 2.32
CA ALA A 210 21.97 2.70 3.42
C ALA A 210 20.95 1.56 3.31
N LEU A 211 19.70 1.86 2.91
CA LEU A 211 18.65 0.87 2.69
C LEU A 211 18.99 -0.07 1.53
N PHE A 212 19.32 0.48 0.36
CA PHE A 212 19.66 -0.31 -0.83
C PHE A 212 20.98 -1.08 -0.69
N GLY A 213 21.83 -0.68 0.27
CA GLY A 213 23.03 -1.42 0.64
C GLY A 213 22.76 -2.68 1.47
N SER A 214 21.53 -2.89 1.96
CA SER A 214 21.12 -4.08 2.71
C SER A 214 20.27 -4.99 1.81
N PRO A 215 20.80 -6.15 1.37
CA PRO A 215 20.05 -7.06 0.49
C PRO A 215 18.75 -7.53 1.17
N GLY A 216 17.62 -7.34 0.50
CA GLY A 216 16.31 -7.78 1.01
C GLY A 216 15.66 -6.83 2.02
N TRP A 217 16.19 -5.60 2.19
CA TRP A 217 15.62 -4.57 3.07
C TRP A 217 14.12 -4.37 2.87
N GLU A 218 13.60 -4.59 1.66
CA GLU A 218 12.18 -4.50 1.33
C GLU A 218 11.32 -5.45 2.17
N ARG A 219 11.87 -6.60 2.57
CA ARG A 219 11.19 -7.58 3.42
C ARG A 219 11.44 -7.35 4.90
N ASP A 220 12.51 -6.63 5.23
CA ASP A 220 12.93 -6.36 6.60
C ASP A 220 12.28 -5.09 7.17
N LEU A 221 11.74 -4.22 6.29
CA LEU A 221 10.73 -3.28 6.70
C LEU A 221 9.47 -4.06 7.08
N MET A 222 9.17 -4.05 8.38
CA MET A 222 8.03 -4.76 8.97
C MET A 222 6.92 -3.78 9.36
N PRO A 223 6.36 -3.01 8.41
CA PRO A 223 5.33 -2.03 8.74
C PRO A 223 4.00 -2.69 9.13
N PHE A 224 3.90 -4.01 8.96
CA PHE A 224 2.70 -4.82 9.14
C PHE A 224 2.01 -4.63 10.48
N ASP A 225 2.78 -4.30 11.52
CA ASP A 225 2.27 -4.12 12.86
C ASP A 225 2.14 -2.63 13.26
N TRP A 226 2.46 -1.69 12.37
CA TRP A 226 2.36 -0.26 12.67
C TRP A 226 0.90 0.21 12.72
N GLN A 227 0.62 1.07 13.70
CA GLN A 227 -0.62 1.84 13.78
C GLN A 227 -0.32 3.34 13.96
N LEU A 228 -1.20 4.19 13.43
CA LEU A 228 -1.15 5.62 13.71
C LEU A 228 -1.50 5.89 15.18
N PRO A 229 -0.94 6.95 15.79
CA PRO A 229 -1.39 7.41 17.10
C PRO A 229 -2.90 7.65 17.11
N GLY A 230 -3.57 7.22 18.18
CA GLY A 230 -4.99 7.53 18.37
C GLY A 230 -5.19 9.04 18.58
N PRO A 231 -6.37 9.60 18.25
CA PRO A 231 -6.67 10.99 18.53
C PRO A 231 -6.55 11.23 20.05
N GLY A 232 -5.45 11.88 20.49
CA GLY A 232 -5.13 12.13 21.89
C GLY A 232 -3.67 11.89 22.30
N THR A 233 -2.87 11.16 21.51
CA THR A 233 -1.46 10.89 21.86
C THR A 233 -0.47 11.96 21.37
N ASP A 234 -0.78 12.67 20.27
CA ASP A 234 0.07 13.76 19.77
C ASP A 234 -0.03 15.05 20.61
N ALA A 235 -1.21 15.33 21.18
CA ALA A 235 -1.41 16.53 22.01
C ALA A 235 -0.63 16.49 23.33
N ALA A 236 -0.36 15.28 23.86
CA ALA A 236 0.42 15.12 25.09
C ALA A 236 1.93 15.28 24.86
N ARG A 237 2.44 14.97 23.66
CA ARG A 237 3.87 15.10 23.33
C ARG A 237 4.28 16.53 22.96
N GLN A 238 3.39 17.32 22.34
CA GLN A 238 3.68 18.73 22.04
C GLN A 238 3.60 19.66 23.26
N ALA A 239 3.02 19.21 24.37
CA ALA A 239 2.92 19.98 25.62
C ALA A 239 4.10 19.73 26.59
N GLN A 240 5.09 18.92 26.18
CA GLN A 240 6.26 18.54 26.99
C GLN A 240 7.57 18.84 26.25
N GLU A 241 7.71 20.06 25.72
CA GLU A 241 9.03 20.66 25.46
C GLU A 241 9.11 21.97 26.27
N PRO A 242 10.01 22.08 27.27
CA PRO A 242 10.36 23.35 27.89
C PRO A 242 11.27 24.21 27.01
#